data_AF-L0IG78-F1
#
_entry.id   AF-L0IG78-F1
#
_cell.length_a   1.000
_cell.length_b   1.000
_cell.length_c   1.000
_cell.angle_alpha   90.00
_cell.angle_beta   90.00
_cell.angle_gamma   90.00
#
_symmetry.space_group_name_H-M   'P 1'
#
loop_
_entity.id
_entity.type
_entity.pdbx_description
1 polymer ?
#
loop_
_entity_poly.entity_id
_entity_poly.type
_entity_poly.pdbx_seq_one_letter_code
_entity_poly.pdbx_strand_id
1 'polypeptide(L)'
;MKKALAIGIATAFVAVSLAGCGSNSSNTSSSGTYKDGTYKAEQTAFDAHGYKGQIEITVKDGKITNVLYNEVDKNGKFKRDDADYASKMKAKNNITPKEVDEKLQQELVDSQDTSKVDTVAGATESSKTFKELADQALKDAKN
;
A
#
# COMPACT_ATOMS: atom_id res chain seq x y z
N MET A 1 50.08 -30.61 -4.42
CA MET A 1 50.33 -29.43 -5.27
C MET A 1 49.11 -28.53 -5.12
N LYS A 2 49.08 -27.65 -4.11
CA LYS A 2 49.34 -26.20 -4.23
C LYS A 2 48.54 -25.66 -5.44
N LYS A 3 47.45 -24.90 -5.27
CA LYS A 3 47.41 -23.62 -4.56
C LYS A 3 46.05 -23.32 -3.94
N ALA A 4 46.11 -22.77 -2.73
CA ALA A 4 45.06 -21.99 -2.09
C ALA A 4 44.92 -20.63 -2.78
N LEU A 5 43.73 -20.03 -2.70
CA LEU A 5 43.60 -18.59 -2.58
C LEU A 5 42.41 -18.27 -1.69
N ALA A 6 42.72 -18.00 -0.43
CA ALA A 6 41.87 -17.24 0.48
C ALA A 6 41.94 -15.76 0.07
N ILE A 7 40.79 -15.09 -0.02
CA ILE A 7 40.70 -13.64 0.15
C ILE A 7 39.50 -13.40 1.06
N GLY A 8 39.80 -13.28 2.36
CA GLY A 8 38.92 -12.61 3.30
C GLY A 8 38.98 -11.11 3.05
N ILE A 9 37.82 -10.47 3.08
CA ILE A 9 37.72 -9.04 3.33
C ILE A 9 36.76 -8.89 4.51
N ALA A 10 37.36 -8.94 5.69
CA ALA A 10 36.80 -8.30 6.86
C ALA A 10 37.00 -6.79 6.68
N THR A 11 35.96 -6.07 6.29
CA THR A 11 35.90 -4.63 6.51
C THR A 11 34.92 -4.38 7.62
N ALA A 12 35.49 -4.20 8.81
CA ALA A 12 34.83 -3.63 9.96
C ALA A 12 34.12 -2.33 9.56
N PHE A 13 32.79 -2.32 9.62
CA PHE A 13 32.04 -1.08 9.60
C PHE A 13 32.13 -0.48 11.00
N VAL A 14 32.95 0.56 11.08
CA VAL A 14 33.27 1.35 12.26
C VAL A 14 31.99 1.84 12.93
N ALA A 15 31.86 1.55 14.23
CA ALA A 15 30.93 2.24 15.10
C ALA A 15 31.34 3.71 15.20
N VAL A 16 30.54 4.60 14.59
CA VAL A 16 30.60 6.03 14.85
C VAL A 16 29.37 6.38 15.67
N SER A 17 29.57 6.51 16.97
CA SER A 17 28.64 7.14 17.90
C SER A 17 28.59 8.65 17.62
N LEU A 18 27.52 9.12 17.00
CA LEU A 18 27.17 10.54 17.06
C LEU A 18 26.17 10.74 18.21
N ALA A 19 26.69 11.21 19.34
CA ALA A 19 25.89 11.91 20.33
C ALA A 19 25.44 13.24 19.71
N GLY A 20 24.20 13.28 19.23
CA GLY A 20 23.51 14.49 18.79
C GLY A 20 22.34 14.80 19.71
N CYS A 21 22.61 15.36 20.90
CA CYS A 21 21.62 16.16 21.62
C CYS A 21 21.67 17.57 21.02
N GLY A 22 20.58 17.99 20.38
CA GLY A 22 20.54 19.29 19.73
C GLY A 22 19.21 19.57 19.04
N SER A 23 18.19 19.77 19.88
CA SER A 23 17.11 20.74 19.66
C SER A 23 16.04 20.46 18.61
N ASN A 24 14.81 20.55 19.12
CA ASN A 24 13.60 21.01 18.45
C ASN A 24 13.05 20.15 17.32
N SER A 25 11.97 19.46 17.68
CA SER A 25 10.66 19.77 17.11
C SER A 25 10.75 20.10 15.63
N SER A 26 10.81 19.05 14.82
CA SER A 26 10.17 19.11 13.51
C SER A 26 8.67 19.27 13.77
N ASN A 27 8.30 20.48 14.19
CA ASN A 27 7.09 21.12 13.72
C ASN A 27 7.28 21.28 12.21
N THR A 28 7.27 20.15 11.50
CA THR A 28 6.83 20.13 10.13
C THR A 28 5.38 20.53 10.27
N SER A 29 5.14 21.85 10.16
CA SER A 29 3.87 22.36 9.71
C SER A 29 3.65 21.68 8.38
N SER A 30 3.03 20.50 8.44
CA SER A 30 2.62 19.74 7.29
C SER A 30 1.67 20.68 6.57
N SER A 31 2.17 21.29 5.50
CA SER A 31 1.34 22.12 4.63
C SER A 31 0.34 21.26 3.85
N GLY A 32 0.31 19.95 4.09
CA GLY A 32 -0.63 19.01 3.52
C GLY A 32 -1.71 18.56 4.50
N THR A 33 -2.73 17.92 3.94
CA THR A 33 -3.96 17.49 4.63
C THR A 33 -3.71 16.38 5.65
N TYR A 34 -2.59 15.68 5.56
CA TYR A 34 -2.30 14.50 6.36
C TYR A 34 -1.03 14.65 7.19
N LYS A 35 -0.95 13.88 8.29
CA LYS A 35 0.29 13.60 9.02
C LYS A 35 1.14 12.60 8.24
N ASP A 36 2.44 12.81 8.23
CA ASP A 36 3.39 11.89 7.60
C ASP A 36 3.43 10.55 8.34
N GLY A 37 3.54 9.46 7.58
CA GLY A 37 3.56 8.12 8.16
C GLY A 37 3.16 7.03 7.16
N THR A 38 3.05 5.81 7.68
CA THR A 38 2.52 4.66 6.96
C THR A 38 1.32 4.12 7.70
N TYR A 39 0.19 4.07 7.02
CA TYR A 39 -1.12 3.75 7.58
C TYR A 39 -1.66 2.48 6.93
N LYS A 40 -2.24 1.59 7.72
CA LYS A 40 -2.73 0.29 7.23
C LYS A 40 -4.14 0.02 7.71
N ALA A 41 -4.91 -0.66 6.87
CA ALA A 41 -6.20 -1.22 7.25
C ALA A 41 -6.45 -2.53 6.50
N GLU A 42 -7.23 -3.41 7.11
CA GLU A 42 -7.54 -4.73 6.55
C GLU A 42 -8.96 -5.14 6.98
N GLN A 43 -9.67 -5.83 6.08
CA GLN A 43 -10.95 -6.46 6.42
C GLN A 43 -10.75 -7.66 7.35
N THR A 44 -11.60 -7.77 8.38
CA THR A 44 -11.51 -8.86 9.36
C THR A 44 -12.05 -10.20 8.85
N ALA A 45 -12.91 -10.15 7.83
CA ALA A 45 -13.58 -11.32 7.27
C ALA A 45 -13.34 -11.41 5.75
N PHE A 46 -13.35 -12.64 5.24
CA PHE A 46 -13.36 -12.92 3.82
C PHE A 46 -14.77 -12.70 3.25
N ASP A 47 -14.84 -12.18 2.04
CA ASP A 47 -16.05 -11.99 1.26
C ASP A 47 -16.63 -13.32 0.75
N ALA A 48 -17.75 -13.24 0.02
CA ALA A 48 -18.39 -14.40 -0.59
C ALA A 48 -17.54 -15.10 -1.66
N HIS A 49 -16.50 -14.44 -2.18
CA HIS A 49 -15.54 -14.97 -3.14
C HIS A 49 -14.29 -15.55 -2.47
N GLY A 50 -14.18 -15.47 -1.15
CA GLY A 50 -13.07 -15.99 -0.38
C GLY A 50 -11.87 -15.04 -0.28
N TYR A 51 -12.06 -13.74 -0.56
CA TYR A 51 -11.03 -12.71 -0.54
C TYR A 51 -11.29 -11.68 0.56
N LYS A 52 -10.24 -11.06 1.09
CA LYS A 52 -10.35 -9.89 1.98
C LYS A 52 -9.43 -8.78 1.49
N GLY A 53 -9.88 -7.54 1.61
CA GLY A 53 -9.10 -6.35 1.26
C GLY A 53 -8.07 -6.00 2.33
N GLN A 54 -6.89 -5.57 1.90
CA GLN A 54 -5.86 -4.94 2.71
C GLN A 54 -5.32 -3.71 1.98
N ILE A 55 -5.03 -2.64 2.72
CA ILE A 55 -4.46 -1.41 2.18
C ILE A 55 -3.31 -0.91 3.04
N GLU A 56 -2.29 -0.36 2.39
CA GLU A 56 -1.20 0.38 3.01
C GLU A 56 -1.03 1.72 2.27
N ILE A 57 -1.06 2.82 3.02
CA ILE A 57 -0.95 4.18 2.49
C ILE A 57 0.26 4.86 3.11
N THR A 58 1.15 5.39 2.27
CA THR A 58 2.30 6.19 2.70
C THR A 58 2.04 7.67 2.49
N VAL A 59 2.16 8.46 3.54
CA VAL A 59 2.07 9.92 3.52
C VAL A 59 3.46 10.51 3.75
N LYS A 60 3.86 11.46 2.90
CA LYS A 60 5.08 12.26 3.05
C LYS A 60 4.79 13.70 2.67
N ASP A 61 5.38 14.64 3.40
CA ASP A 61 5.15 16.09 3.22
C ASP A 61 3.66 16.45 3.20
N GLY A 62 2.87 15.73 3.99
CA GLY A 62 1.42 15.85 4.12
C GLY A 62 0.59 15.37 2.94
N LYS A 63 1.20 14.63 2.01
CA LYS A 63 0.56 14.09 0.80
C LYS A 63 0.65 12.57 0.74
N ILE A 64 -0.39 11.94 0.21
CA ILE A 64 -0.37 10.53 -0.14
C ILE A 64 0.62 10.34 -1.30
N THR A 65 1.68 9.57 -1.06
CA THR A 65 2.75 9.31 -2.03
C THR A 65 2.73 7.89 -2.58
N ASN A 66 2.10 6.96 -1.86
CA ASN A 66 1.96 5.58 -2.29
C ASN A 66 0.70 4.96 -1.68
N VAL A 67 0.04 4.11 -2.45
CA VAL A 67 -1.11 3.30 -2.02
C VAL A 67 -0.88 1.90 -2.54
N LEU A 68 -0.88 0.92 -1.65
CA LEU A 68 -0.80 -0.50 -1.96
C LEU A 68 -2.11 -1.14 -1.52
N TYR A 69 -2.96 -1.50 -2.48
CA TYR A 69 -4.22 -2.19 -2.21
C TYR A 69 -4.16 -3.60 -2.77
N ASN A 70 -4.66 -4.58 -2.00
CA ASN A 70 -4.71 -5.96 -2.42
C ASN A 70 -5.95 -6.65 -1.86
N GLU A 71 -6.49 -7.58 -2.63
CA GLU A 71 -7.43 -8.58 -2.12
C GLU A 71 -6.72 -9.94 -2.01
N VAL A 72 -6.70 -10.53 -0.81
CA VAL A 72 -5.99 -11.77 -0.49
C VAL A 72 -6.94 -12.91 -0.17
N ASP A 73 -6.66 -14.12 -0.66
CA ASP A 73 -7.39 -15.33 -0.31
C ASP A 73 -6.94 -15.91 1.04
N LYS A 74 -7.59 -17.01 1.47
CA LYS A 74 -7.25 -17.72 2.72
C LYS A 74 -5.82 -18.31 2.74
N ASN A 75 -5.19 -18.46 1.59
CA ASN A 75 -3.84 -18.98 1.43
C ASN A 75 -2.81 -17.84 1.28
N GLY A 76 -3.23 -16.58 1.37
CA GLY A 76 -2.38 -15.40 1.18
C GLY A 76 -2.05 -15.10 -0.30
N LYS A 77 -2.76 -15.69 -1.26
CA LYS A 77 -2.61 -15.40 -2.69
C LYS A 77 -3.38 -14.13 -3.04
N PHE A 78 -2.77 -13.26 -3.84
CA PHE A 78 -3.42 -12.05 -4.33
C PHE A 78 -4.40 -12.37 -5.46
N LYS A 79 -5.60 -11.78 -5.39
CA LYS A 79 -6.64 -11.89 -6.41
C LYS A 79 -6.18 -11.36 -7.77
N ARG A 80 -5.36 -10.30 -7.78
CA ARG A 80 -4.74 -9.76 -9.01
C ARG A 80 -3.77 -10.72 -9.69
N ASP A 81 -3.31 -11.74 -8.99
CA ASP A 81 -2.42 -12.79 -9.52
C ASP A 81 -3.17 -14.11 -9.82
N ASP A 82 -4.48 -14.17 -9.55
CA ASP A 82 -5.35 -15.30 -9.91
C ASP A 82 -5.77 -15.18 -11.40
N ALA A 83 -5.12 -15.97 -12.25
CA ALA A 83 -5.37 -16.00 -13.69
C ALA A 83 -6.80 -16.44 -14.04
N ASP A 84 -7.36 -17.42 -13.32
CA ASP A 84 -8.71 -17.93 -13.59
C ASP A 84 -9.76 -16.88 -13.24
N TYR A 85 -9.58 -16.19 -12.11
CA TYR A 85 -10.44 -15.08 -11.72
C TYR A 85 -10.32 -13.93 -12.72
N ALA A 86 -9.10 -13.54 -13.09
CA ALA A 86 -8.85 -12.47 -14.05
C ALA A 86 -9.52 -12.75 -15.40
N SER A 87 -9.42 -13.97 -15.94
CA SER A 87 -10.09 -14.35 -17.19
C SER A 87 -11.61 -14.28 -17.08
N LYS A 88 -12.21 -14.80 -16.00
CA LYS A 88 -13.66 -14.75 -15.79
C LYS A 88 -14.18 -13.32 -15.65
N MET A 89 -13.45 -12.48 -14.90
CA MET A 89 -13.81 -11.08 -14.69
C MET A 89 -13.67 -10.28 -15.99
N LYS A 90 -12.58 -10.48 -16.75
CA LYS A 90 -12.37 -9.81 -18.04
C LYS A 90 -13.46 -10.16 -19.04
N ALA A 91 -13.86 -11.44 -19.13
CA ALA A 91 -14.91 -11.87 -20.04
C ALA A 91 -16.28 -11.25 -19.72
N LYS A 92 -16.60 -11.04 -18.43
CA LYS A 92 -17.91 -10.51 -18.01
C LYS A 92 -17.95 -8.99 -17.97
N ASN A 93 -16.87 -8.36 -17.50
CA ASN A 93 -16.84 -6.96 -17.09
C ASN A 93 -15.83 -6.12 -17.88
N ASN A 94 -15.09 -6.74 -18.81
CA ASN A 94 -14.02 -6.10 -19.59
C ASN A 94 -12.90 -5.46 -18.74
N ILE A 95 -12.72 -5.93 -17.51
CA ILE A 95 -11.65 -5.49 -16.60
C ILE A 95 -11.13 -6.67 -15.77
N THR A 96 -9.87 -6.63 -15.37
CA THR A 96 -9.21 -7.59 -14.48
C THR A 96 -9.07 -7.02 -13.06
N PRO A 97 -8.91 -7.87 -12.02
CA PRO A 97 -8.64 -7.38 -10.68
C PRO A 97 -7.39 -6.49 -10.60
N LYS A 98 -6.34 -6.84 -11.34
CA LYS A 98 -5.12 -6.02 -11.43
C LYS A 98 -5.40 -4.61 -11.96
N GLU A 99 -6.15 -4.48 -13.06
CA GLU A 99 -6.52 -3.18 -13.63
C GLU A 99 -7.38 -2.35 -12.65
N VAL A 100 -8.23 -3.00 -11.84
CA VAL A 100 -9.02 -2.33 -10.80
C VAL A 100 -8.11 -1.79 -9.69
N ASP A 101 -7.24 -2.63 -9.13
CA ASP A 101 -6.34 -2.27 -8.03
C ASP A 101 -5.43 -1.09 -8.44
N GLU A 102 -4.82 -1.17 -9.63
CA GLU A 102 -3.95 -0.12 -10.18
C GLU A 102 -4.72 1.20 -10.37
N LYS A 103 -5.94 1.13 -10.92
CA LYS A 103 -6.78 2.32 -11.13
C LYS A 103 -7.15 3.00 -9.82
N LEU A 104 -7.64 2.24 -8.83
CA LEU A 104 -8.06 2.78 -7.54
C LEU A 104 -6.89 3.40 -6.76
N GLN A 105 -5.73 2.73 -6.77
CA GLN A 105 -4.50 3.23 -6.17
C GLN A 105 -4.09 4.58 -6.80
N GLN A 106 -4.05 4.64 -8.12
CA GLN A 106 -3.67 5.85 -8.85
C GLN A 106 -4.67 6.99 -8.58
N GLU A 107 -5.97 6.72 -8.60
CA GLU A 107 -7.00 7.73 -8.31
C GLU A 107 -6.86 8.31 -6.90
N LEU A 108 -6.53 7.50 -5.89
CA LEU A 108 -6.30 8.02 -4.53
C LEU A 108 -5.03 8.86 -4.43
N VAL A 109 -3.95 8.44 -5.10
CA VAL A 109 -2.70 9.23 -5.18
C VAL A 109 -2.95 10.55 -5.90
N ASP A 110 -3.75 10.58 -6.97
CA ASP A 110 -3.97 11.82 -7.72
C ASP A 110 -4.96 12.75 -7.02
N SER A 111 -6.04 12.20 -6.47
CA SER A 111 -7.10 12.98 -5.85
C SER A 111 -6.76 13.47 -4.44
N GLN A 112 -5.86 12.77 -3.74
CA GLN A 112 -5.53 12.98 -2.32
C GLN A 112 -6.75 12.87 -1.38
N ASP A 113 -7.86 12.32 -1.87
CA ASP A 113 -9.17 12.38 -1.22
C ASP A 113 -9.96 11.11 -1.54
N THR A 114 -10.21 10.30 -0.51
CA THR A 114 -10.93 9.03 -0.61
C THR A 114 -12.35 9.20 -1.16
N SER A 115 -12.99 10.36 -0.96
CA SER A 115 -14.33 10.64 -1.47
C SER A 115 -14.38 10.89 -2.98
N LYS A 116 -13.24 11.20 -3.59
CA LYS A 116 -13.08 11.45 -5.03
C LYS A 116 -12.64 10.23 -5.82
N VAL A 117 -12.46 9.08 -5.15
CA VAL A 117 -12.15 7.82 -5.82
C VAL A 117 -13.42 7.24 -6.42
N ASP A 118 -13.40 7.08 -7.74
CA ASP A 118 -14.56 6.65 -8.48
C ASP A 118 -14.80 5.15 -8.32
N THR A 119 -16.06 4.76 -8.53
CA THR A 119 -16.39 3.35 -8.57
C THR A 119 -16.01 2.79 -9.93
N VAL A 120 -15.21 1.72 -9.95
CA VAL A 120 -14.82 1.07 -11.19
C VAL A 120 -15.95 0.15 -11.66
N ALA A 121 -16.45 0.41 -12.88
CA ALA A 121 -17.51 -0.39 -13.47
C ALA A 121 -17.10 -1.88 -13.54
N GLY A 122 -17.99 -2.77 -13.08
CA GLY A 122 -17.69 -4.20 -12.98
C GLY A 122 -16.85 -4.61 -11.77
N ALA A 123 -16.47 -3.67 -10.90
CA ALA A 123 -15.73 -3.92 -9.67
C ALA A 123 -16.24 -3.05 -8.51
N THR A 124 -17.57 -2.92 -8.40
CA THR A 124 -18.23 -2.08 -7.39
C THR A 124 -17.83 -2.46 -5.95
N GLU A 125 -17.82 -3.75 -5.62
CA GLU A 125 -17.47 -4.23 -4.28
C GLU A 125 -15.99 -3.96 -3.93
N SER A 126 -15.08 -4.18 -4.88
CA SER A 126 -13.66 -3.85 -4.70
C SER A 126 -13.45 -2.35 -4.54
N SER A 127 -14.17 -1.52 -5.31
CA SER A 127 -14.09 -0.06 -5.19
C SER A 127 -14.62 0.45 -3.84
N LYS A 128 -15.68 -0.18 -3.32
CA LYS A 128 -16.24 0.14 -2.01
C LYS A 128 -15.26 -0.28 -0.90
N THR A 129 -14.75 -1.51 -0.96
CA THR A 129 -13.76 -2.04 -0.01
C THR A 129 -12.52 -1.17 0.04
N PHE A 130 -11.99 -0.77 -1.12
CA PHE A 130 -10.86 0.14 -1.22
C PHE A 130 -11.12 1.46 -0.48
N LYS A 131 -12.26 2.11 -0.75
CA LYS A 131 -12.61 3.39 -0.10
C LYS A 131 -12.76 3.27 1.41
N GLU A 132 -13.46 2.24 1.88
CA GLU A 132 -13.65 1.98 3.31
C GLU A 132 -12.31 1.75 4.03
N LEU A 133 -11.43 0.95 3.43
CA LEU A 133 -10.10 0.69 3.99
C LEU A 133 -9.20 1.92 3.92
N ALA A 134 -9.24 2.68 2.82
CA ALA A 134 -8.46 3.92 2.70
C ALA A 134 -8.90 4.95 3.74
N ASP A 135 -10.21 5.12 3.95
CA ASP A 135 -10.74 5.96 5.00
C ASP A 135 -10.30 5.48 6.38
N GLN A 136 -10.40 4.17 6.64
CA GLN A 136 -9.98 3.57 7.90
C GLN A 136 -8.49 3.80 8.17
N ALA A 137 -7.62 3.59 7.17
CA ALA A 137 -6.19 3.79 7.30
C ALA A 137 -5.85 5.27 7.55
N LEU A 138 -6.50 6.19 6.84
CA LEU A 138 -6.23 7.63 6.95
C LEU A 138 -6.91 8.31 8.15
N LYS A 139 -7.69 7.60 8.98
CA LYS A 139 -8.33 8.17 10.19
C LYS A 139 -7.34 8.88 11.09
N ASP A 140 -6.20 8.25 11.37
CA ASP A 140 -5.17 8.80 12.26
C ASP A 140 -4.21 9.76 11.53
N ALA A 141 -4.29 9.78 10.19
CA ALA A 141 -3.54 10.71 9.34
C ALA A 141 -4.21 12.08 9.25
N LYS A 142 -5.56 12.13 9.33
CA LYS A 142 -6.35 13.36 9.34
C LYS A 142 -6.19 14.04 10.70
N ASN A 143 -5.66 15.26 10.70
CA ASN A 143 -5.40 16.05 11.90
C ASN A 143 -6.61 16.91 12.29
#